data_AF-A0A7Y5GLV1-F1
#
_entry.id   AF-A0A7Y5GLV1-F1
#
_cell.length_a   1.000
_cell.length_b   1.000
_cell.length_c   1.000
_cell.angle_alpha   90.00
_cell.angle_beta   90.00
_cell.angle_gamma   90.00
#
_symmetry.space_group_name_H-M   'P 1'
#
loop_
_entity.id
_entity.type
_entity.pdbx_description
1 polymer ?
#
loop_
_entity_poly.entity_id
_entity_poly.type
_entity_poly.pdbx_seq_one_letter_code
_entity_poly.pdbx_strand_id
1 'polypeptide(L)'
;MLASFRPDLKITFYFTLVIIASCFSDIHSQRSKLSLRVELLSEYLSRDSFSGFSESKHALALIDSLYIEALRISESDKSEALYTLMFTTIQYRMVPLRIPFTPFSLNYPLLSPSSHLFDKKNKNIPSFFLFDSKFTNSDDRDKLAHFFGSAYLSYNGLGFISLLIGFYIEGFEDLFIENNSFDVRDLSINILGYHFGKQLQKEVSELPSSYIILHNLKHFLLKSG
;
A
#
# COMPACT_ATOMS: atom_id res chain seq x y z
N MET A 1 -15.61 8.25 65.44
CA MET A 1 -14.50 9.21 65.33
C MET A 1 -13.91 9.07 63.93
N LEU A 2 -14.50 9.73 62.94
CA LEU A 2 -14.07 9.64 61.54
C LEU A 2 -12.97 10.67 61.31
N ALA A 3 -11.77 10.20 60.98
CA ALA A 3 -10.62 11.05 60.67
C ALA A 3 -10.97 11.95 59.48
N SER A 4 -10.90 13.26 59.69
CA SER A 4 -11.02 14.24 58.62
C SER A 4 -9.78 14.15 57.73
N PHE A 5 -9.90 13.43 56.62
CA PHE A 5 -8.85 13.37 55.61
C PHE A 5 -8.62 14.77 55.04
N ARG A 6 -7.37 15.21 55.08
CA ARG A 6 -6.94 16.50 54.52
C ARG A 6 -7.31 16.59 53.02
N PRO A 7 -7.78 17.75 52.54
CA PRO A 7 -8.34 17.91 51.20
C PRO A 7 -7.33 17.65 50.05
N ASP A 8 -6.04 17.85 50.30
CA ASP A 8 -4.91 17.55 49.41
C ASP A 8 -4.71 16.04 49.15
N LEU A 9 -4.91 15.20 50.16
CA LEU A 9 -4.87 13.74 49.99
C LEU A 9 -6.04 13.23 49.14
N LYS A 10 -7.21 13.88 49.20
CA LYS A 10 -8.37 13.49 48.38
C LYS A 10 -8.10 13.74 46.90
N ILE A 11 -7.53 14.89 46.55
CA ILE A 11 -7.19 15.24 45.15
C ILE A 11 -6.17 14.24 44.60
N THR A 12 -5.13 13.93 45.38
CA THR A 12 -4.08 12.97 44.98
C THR A 12 -4.66 11.57 44.80
N PHE A 13 -5.58 11.15 45.68
CA PHE A 13 -6.27 9.86 45.58
C PHE A 13 -7.16 9.79 44.33
N TYR A 14 -7.98 10.81 44.05
CA TYR A 14 -8.80 10.85 42.83
C TYR A 14 -7.95 10.89 41.56
N PHE A 15 -6.84 11.63 41.56
CA PHE A 15 -5.93 11.69 40.41
C PHE A 15 -5.27 10.32 40.14
N THR A 16 -4.86 9.61 41.20
CA THR A 16 -4.31 8.26 41.09
C THR A 16 -5.36 7.27 40.60
N LEU A 17 -6.61 7.40 41.07
CA LEU A 17 -7.73 6.55 40.67
C LEU A 17 -8.14 6.77 39.20
N VAL A 18 -8.03 8.02 38.70
CA VAL A 18 -8.22 8.35 37.27
C VAL A 18 -7.11 7.75 36.41
N ILE A 19 -5.84 7.83 36.82
CA ILE A 19 -4.72 7.20 36.09
C ILE A 19 -4.89 5.68 36.05
N ILE A 20 -5.22 5.06 37.18
CA ILE A 20 -5.48 3.63 37.29
C ILE A 20 -6.66 3.22 36.39
N ALA A 21 -7.80 3.92 36.46
CA ALA A 21 -8.95 3.66 35.59
C ALA A 21 -8.63 3.84 34.09
N SER A 22 -7.72 4.76 33.75
CA SER A 22 -7.23 4.95 32.38
C SER A 22 -6.31 3.80 31.93
N CYS A 23 -5.60 3.15 32.86
CA CYS A 23 -4.79 1.96 32.58
C CYS A 23 -5.62 0.66 32.47
N PHE A 24 -6.81 0.62 33.08
CA PHE A 24 -7.73 -0.54 33.03
C PHE A 24 -8.84 -0.40 31.98
N SER A 25 -8.79 0.60 31.12
CA SER A 25 -9.60 0.61 29.91
C SER A 25 -9.12 -0.53 29.04
N ASP A 26 -9.86 -1.64 29.00
CA ASP A 26 -9.55 -2.80 28.18
C ASP A 26 -9.12 -2.34 26.79
N ILE A 27 -7.83 -2.55 26.47
CA ILE A 27 -7.28 -2.37 25.14
C ILE A 27 -7.84 -3.51 24.29
N HIS A 28 -9.13 -3.45 23.97
CA HIS A 28 -9.63 -4.11 22.80
C HIS A 28 -8.93 -3.42 21.64
N SER A 29 -7.90 -4.07 21.10
CA SER A 29 -7.25 -3.66 19.86
C SER A 29 -8.31 -3.60 18.77
N GLN A 30 -8.96 -2.44 18.62
CA GLN A 30 -9.89 -2.21 17.54
C GLN A 30 -9.06 -2.14 16.27
N ARG A 31 -8.96 -3.28 15.57
CA ARG A 31 -8.37 -3.32 14.23
C ARG A 31 -9.19 -2.41 13.33
N SER A 32 -8.51 -1.53 12.60
CA SER A 32 -9.18 -0.68 11.62
C SER A 32 -9.77 -1.54 10.51
N LYS A 33 -10.86 -1.08 9.87
CA LYS A 33 -11.45 -1.74 8.71
C LYS A 33 -10.41 -1.97 7.61
N LEU A 34 -9.55 -0.98 7.36
CA LEU A 34 -8.44 -1.10 6.41
C LEU A 34 -7.48 -2.24 6.79
N SER A 35 -7.05 -2.30 8.05
CA SER A 35 -6.14 -3.36 8.51
C SER A 35 -6.73 -4.75 8.27
N LEU A 36 -8.03 -4.93 8.52
CA LEU A 36 -8.72 -6.19 8.28
C LEU A 36 -8.76 -6.53 6.78
N ARG A 37 -9.09 -5.57 5.91
CA ARG A 37 -9.13 -5.81 4.46
C ARG A 37 -7.75 -6.10 3.87
N VAL A 38 -6.72 -5.40 4.33
CA VAL A 38 -5.33 -5.66 3.94
C VAL A 38 -4.91 -7.07 4.36
N GLU A 39 -5.29 -7.51 5.56
CA GLU A 39 -5.04 -8.88 6.02
C GLU A 39 -5.76 -9.91 5.14
N LEU A 40 -7.06 -9.74 4.89
CA LEU A 40 -7.85 -10.65 4.02
C LEU A 40 -7.29 -10.74 2.60
N LEU A 41 -6.93 -9.60 1.99
CA LEU A 41 -6.36 -9.60 0.64
C LEU A 41 -4.93 -10.18 0.63
N SER A 42 -4.17 -9.98 1.71
CA SER A 42 -2.87 -10.63 1.89
C SER A 42 -3.00 -12.15 2.03
N GLU A 43 -4.04 -12.64 2.74
CA GLU A 43 -4.37 -14.08 2.82
C GLU A 43 -4.70 -14.65 1.46
N TYR A 44 -5.52 -13.94 0.67
CA TYR A 44 -5.81 -14.32 -0.71
C TYR A 44 -4.52 -14.46 -1.52
N LEU A 45 -3.68 -13.42 -1.55
CA LEU A 45 -2.44 -13.41 -2.32
C LEU A 45 -1.42 -14.46 -1.83
N SER A 46 -1.49 -14.85 -0.57
CA SER A 46 -0.61 -15.85 0.04
C SER A 46 -1.02 -17.31 -0.21
N ARG A 47 -2.07 -17.56 -0.99
CA ARG A 47 -2.48 -18.93 -1.36
C ARG A 47 -1.43 -19.60 -2.25
N ASP A 48 -1.23 -20.90 -2.05
CA ASP A 48 -0.25 -21.68 -2.82
C ASP A 48 -0.59 -21.77 -4.31
N SER A 49 -1.87 -21.58 -4.66
CA SER A 49 -2.33 -21.47 -6.05
C SER A 49 -1.69 -20.34 -6.84
N PHE A 50 -1.11 -19.34 -6.16
CA PHE A 50 -0.40 -18.22 -6.81
C PHE A 50 1.11 -18.43 -6.93
N SER A 51 1.64 -19.55 -6.41
CA SER A 51 3.06 -19.87 -6.57
C SER A 51 3.42 -19.98 -8.07
N GLY A 52 4.45 -19.24 -8.49
CA GLY A 52 4.91 -19.19 -9.88
C GLY A 52 4.11 -18.27 -10.82
N PHE A 53 2.96 -17.73 -10.40
CA PHE A 53 2.22 -16.75 -11.22
C PHE A 53 2.91 -15.38 -11.24
N SER A 54 3.60 -15.03 -10.16
CA SER A 54 4.34 -13.77 -10.02
C SER A 54 5.43 -13.58 -11.07
N GLU A 55 6.02 -14.67 -11.57
CA GLU A 55 7.15 -14.66 -12.51
C GLU A 55 6.79 -14.95 -13.98
N SER A 56 5.49 -15.05 -14.27
CA SER A 56 5.01 -15.66 -15.51
C SER A 56 4.26 -14.69 -16.44
N LYS A 57 3.91 -15.18 -17.64
CA LYS A 57 2.97 -14.56 -18.60
C LYS A 57 1.59 -14.24 -17.99
N HIS A 58 1.30 -14.71 -16.78
CA HIS A 58 0.02 -14.52 -16.09
C HIS A 58 0.03 -13.38 -15.06
N ALA A 59 1.14 -12.63 -14.92
CA ALA A 59 1.24 -11.51 -13.98
C ALA A 59 0.08 -10.52 -14.11
N LEU A 60 -0.31 -10.16 -15.35
CA LEU A 60 -1.45 -9.27 -15.62
C LEU A 60 -2.79 -9.84 -15.16
N ALA A 61 -3.04 -11.14 -15.39
CA ALA A 61 -4.26 -11.80 -14.94
C ALA A 61 -4.33 -11.86 -13.40
N LEU A 62 -3.18 -11.97 -12.73
CA LEU A 62 -3.12 -11.92 -11.28
C LEU A 62 -3.43 -10.51 -10.75
N ILE A 63 -2.96 -9.46 -11.42
CA ILE A 63 -3.31 -8.06 -11.07
C ILE A 63 -4.83 -7.87 -11.15
N ASP A 64 -5.47 -8.35 -12.22
CA ASP A 64 -6.93 -8.27 -12.36
C ASP A 64 -7.66 -9.08 -11.29
N SER A 65 -7.17 -10.29 -11.00
CA SER A 65 -7.74 -11.15 -9.95
C SER A 65 -7.66 -10.49 -8.57
N LEU A 66 -6.53 -9.83 -8.27
CA LEU A 66 -6.37 -9.04 -7.05
C LEU A 66 -7.35 -7.88 -6.98
N TYR A 67 -7.56 -7.16 -8.08
CA TYR A 67 -8.52 -6.07 -8.14
C TYR A 67 -9.96 -6.55 -7.90
N ILE A 68 -10.35 -7.65 -8.55
CA ILE A 68 -11.67 -8.27 -8.38
C ILE A 68 -11.87 -8.72 -6.93
N GLU A 69 -10.87 -9.36 -6.33
CA GLU A 69 -10.95 -9.80 -4.93
C GLU A 69 -11.02 -8.61 -3.96
N ALA A 70 -10.27 -7.53 -4.22
CA ALA A 70 -10.34 -6.31 -3.43
C ALA A 70 -11.72 -5.65 -3.50
N LEU A 71 -12.36 -5.64 -4.68
CA LEU A 71 -13.75 -5.21 -4.83
C LEU A 71 -14.69 -6.10 -4.01
N ARG A 72 -14.53 -7.43 -4.08
CA ARG A 72 -15.34 -8.36 -3.28
C ARG A 72 -15.21 -8.11 -1.78
N ILE A 73 -13.98 -7.95 -1.27
CA ILE A 73 -13.69 -7.65 0.14
C ILE A 73 -14.23 -6.28 0.56
N SER A 74 -14.27 -5.34 -0.37
CA SER A 74 -14.74 -3.96 -0.12
C SER A 74 -16.21 -3.76 -0.48
N GLU A 75 -16.99 -4.83 -0.66
CA GLU A 75 -18.43 -4.77 -0.98
C GLU A 75 -18.72 -3.94 -2.24
N SER A 76 -17.84 -4.04 -3.25
CA SER A 76 -17.86 -3.28 -4.50
C SER A 76 -17.60 -1.77 -4.36
N ASP A 77 -17.19 -1.29 -3.18
CA ASP A 77 -16.67 0.07 -3.02
C ASP A 77 -15.29 0.17 -3.68
N LYS A 78 -15.26 0.82 -4.86
CA LYS A 78 -14.04 1.02 -5.64
C LYS A 78 -13.00 1.86 -4.90
N SER A 79 -13.41 2.84 -4.09
CA SER A 79 -12.46 3.67 -3.33
C SER A 79 -11.71 2.82 -2.31
N GLU A 80 -12.47 2.08 -1.51
CA GLU A 80 -11.92 1.20 -0.47
C GLU A 80 -11.13 0.03 -1.06
N ALA A 81 -11.53 -0.48 -2.23
CA ALA A 81 -10.79 -1.52 -2.95
C ALA A 81 -9.42 -1.01 -3.41
N LEU A 82 -9.36 0.17 -4.05
CA LEU A 82 -8.10 0.78 -4.50
C LEU A 82 -7.19 1.11 -3.31
N TYR A 83 -7.76 1.62 -2.21
CA TYR A 83 -7.01 1.93 -1.00
C TYR A 83 -6.43 0.65 -0.35
N THR A 84 -7.23 -0.43 -0.30
CA THR A 84 -6.79 -1.73 0.18
C THR A 84 -5.67 -2.31 -0.69
N LEU A 85 -5.79 -2.21 -2.02
CA LEU A 85 -4.77 -2.68 -2.96
C LEU A 85 -3.45 -1.92 -2.81
N MET A 86 -3.51 -0.60 -2.68
CA MET A 86 -2.34 0.24 -2.44
C MET A 86 -1.54 -0.28 -1.24
N PHE A 87 -2.17 -0.48 -0.08
CA PHE A 87 -1.47 -0.97 1.11
C PHE A 87 -1.07 -2.45 1.03
N THR A 88 -1.88 -3.30 0.39
CA THR A 88 -1.58 -4.73 0.27
C THR A 88 -0.37 -4.99 -0.63
N THR A 89 -0.15 -4.13 -1.63
CA THR A 89 0.95 -4.26 -2.60
C THR A 89 2.26 -3.62 -2.12
N ILE A 90 2.27 -2.90 -1.00
CA ILE A 90 3.51 -2.42 -0.36
C ILE A 90 4.38 -3.60 0.08
N GLN A 91 5.66 -3.53 -0.28
CA GLN A 91 6.65 -4.59 -0.04
C GLN A 91 7.51 -4.39 1.22
N TYR A 92 7.25 -3.35 2.00
CA TYR A 92 7.98 -3.04 3.23
C TYR A 92 7.07 -3.14 4.47
N ARG A 93 7.54 -3.83 5.52
CA ARG A 93 6.92 -3.74 6.87
C ARG A 93 7.47 -2.56 7.65
N MET A 94 8.74 -2.29 7.45
CA MET A 94 9.48 -1.20 8.05
C MET A 94 10.16 -0.46 6.91
N VAL A 95 9.99 0.86 6.84
CA VAL A 95 10.74 1.70 5.90
C VAL A 95 11.95 2.27 6.65
N PRO A 96 13.19 1.98 6.22
CA PRO A 96 14.37 2.60 6.78
C PRO A 96 14.46 4.04 6.27
N LEU A 97 14.03 4.99 7.09
CA LEU A 97 14.11 6.42 6.79
C LEU A 97 15.47 6.95 7.22
N ARG A 98 16.35 7.26 6.27
CA ARG A 98 17.58 8.01 6.54
C ARG A 98 17.27 9.49 6.72
N ILE A 99 17.87 10.13 7.73
CA ILE A 99 17.81 11.58 7.89
C ILE A 99 18.90 12.20 6.98
N PRO A 100 18.54 13.01 5.97
CA PRO A 100 19.51 13.59 5.05
C PRO A 100 20.64 14.31 5.78
N PHE A 101 21.86 14.16 5.26
CA PHE A 101 23.08 14.78 5.81
C PHE A 101 23.49 14.29 7.21
N THR A 102 22.92 13.19 7.72
CA THR A 102 23.32 12.57 9.00
C THR A 102 23.45 11.05 8.86
N PRO A 103 24.17 10.36 9.76
CA PRO A 103 24.24 8.90 9.77
C PRO A 103 23.04 8.22 10.45
N PHE A 104 22.01 8.98 10.86
CA PHE A 104 20.88 8.45 11.61
C PHE A 104 19.80 7.89 10.67
N SER A 105 19.31 6.69 11.00
CA SER A 105 18.20 6.02 10.33
C SER A 105 17.08 5.70 11.33
N LEU A 106 15.83 5.96 10.96
CA LEU A 106 14.63 5.60 11.72
C LEU A 106 13.84 4.54 10.96
N ASN A 107 13.52 3.42 11.61
CA ASN A 107 12.65 2.40 11.03
C ASN A 107 11.18 2.74 11.32
N TYR A 108 10.45 3.21 10.30
CA TYR A 108 9.04 3.54 10.42
C TYR A 108 8.16 2.33 10.07
N PRO A 109 7.28 1.86 10.99
CA PRO A 109 6.41 0.72 10.72
C PRO A 109 5.27 1.12 9.76
N LEU A 110 5.07 0.30 8.73
CA LEU A 110 3.93 0.41 7.82
C LEU A 110 2.82 -0.58 8.19
N LEU A 111 1.61 -0.24 7.74
CA LEU A 111 0.48 -1.15 7.81
C LEU A 111 0.82 -2.44 7.07
N SER A 112 0.89 -3.54 7.79
CA SER A 112 1.24 -4.85 7.24
C SER A 112 0.55 -5.97 8.01
N PRO A 113 0.26 -7.11 7.36
CA PRO A 113 -0.20 -8.31 8.04
C PRO A 113 0.90 -8.90 8.98
N SER A 114 0.58 -10.03 9.61
CA SER A 114 1.56 -10.82 10.37
C SER A 114 2.79 -11.16 9.52
N SER A 115 3.96 -11.32 10.16
CA SER A 115 5.25 -11.51 9.45
C SER A 115 5.21 -12.68 8.47
N HIS A 116 4.71 -13.84 8.89
CA HIS A 116 4.59 -15.02 8.02
C HIS A 116 3.71 -14.74 6.80
N LEU A 117 2.57 -14.06 7.00
CA LEU A 117 1.66 -13.73 5.91
C LEU A 117 2.26 -12.68 4.97
N PHE A 118 3.01 -11.71 5.51
CA PHE A 118 3.71 -10.70 4.74
C PHE A 118 4.78 -11.31 3.83
N ASP A 119 5.60 -12.22 4.35
CA ASP A 119 6.66 -12.85 3.56
C ASP A 119 6.07 -13.71 2.44
N LYS A 120 4.95 -14.40 2.71
CA LYS A 120 4.27 -15.22 1.73
C LYS A 120 3.56 -14.38 0.66
N LYS A 121 2.87 -13.30 1.02
CA LYS A 121 2.24 -12.40 0.03
C LYS A 121 3.29 -11.81 -0.90
N ASN A 122 4.43 -11.35 -0.38
CA ASN A 122 5.44 -10.66 -1.18
C ASN A 122 6.06 -11.55 -2.24
N LYS A 123 6.23 -12.86 -1.96
CA LYS A 123 6.68 -13.84 -2.96
C LYS A 123 5.70 -13.99 -4.14
N ASN A 124 4.42 -13.77 -3.88
CA ASN A 124 3.33 -13.95 -4.84
C ASN A 124 2.89 -12.63 -5.51
N ILE A 125 3.37 -11.45 -5.07
CA ILE A 125 3.09 -10.19 -5.77
C ILE A 125 3.63 -10.28 -7.21
N PRO A 126 2.83 -9.90 -8.22
CA PRO A 126 3.28 -9.83 -9.62
C PRO A 126 4.56 -9.02 -9.78
N SER A 127 5.59 -9.59 -10.41
CA SER A 127 6.94 -9.04 -10.37
C SER A 127 7.53 -8.73 -11.76
N PHE A 128 6.94 -9.25 -12.83
CA PHE A 128 7.37 -8.98 -14.21
C PHE A 128 6.16 -8.75 -15.11
N PHE A 129 5.60 -7.54 -15.06
CA PHE A 129 4.40 -7.19 -15.83
C PHE A 129 4.61 -5.99 -16.77
N LEU A 130 5.74 -5.31 -16.66
CA LEU A 130 6.15 -4.31 -17.64
C LEU A 130 6.94 -4.95 -18.78
N PHE A 131 6.96 -4.29 -19.93
CA PHE A 131 7.67 -4.80 -21.10
C PHE A 131 9.19 -4.77 -20.93
N ASP A 132 9.70 -3.78 -20.21
CA ASP A 132 11.13 -3.53 -19.99
C ASP A 132 11.66 -4.09 -18.65
N SER A 133 10.86 -4.89 -17.96
CA SER A 133 11.27 -5.57 -16.72
C SER A 133 12.49 -6.44 -16.96
N LYS A 134 13.53 -6.23 -16.16
CA LYS A 134 14.77 -7.03 -16.24
C LYS A 134 14.69 -8.15 -15.21
N PHE A 135 14.78 -9.40 -15.67
CA PHE A 135 14.86 -10.60 -14.82
C PHE A 135 15.99 -10.57 -13.78
N THR A 136 17.01 -9.72 -13.97
CA THR A 136 18.27 -9.84 -13.25
C THR A 136 18.47 -8.87 -12.09
N ASN A 137 17.76 -7.74 -11.97
CA ASN A 137 18.06 -6.75 -10.91
C ASN A 137 16.92 -5.80 -10.47
N SER A 138 15.76 -5.76 -11.14
CA SER A 138 14.64 -4.91 -10.70
C SER A 138 13.32 -5.57 -11.09
N ASP A 139 12.61 -6.13 -10.11
CA ASP A 139 11.23 -6.52 -10.33
C ASP A 139 10.30 -5.29 -10.29
N ASP A 140 9.06 -5.47 -10.73
CA ASP A 140 8.05 -4.42 -10.81
C ASP A 140 7.07 -4.45 -9.62
N ARG A 141 7.37 -5.19 -8.55
CA ARG A 141 6.39 -5.47 -7.50
C ARG A 141 5.94 -4.20 -6.78
N ASP A 142 6.85 -3.25 -6.58
CA ASP A 142 6.63 -1.95 -5.96
C ASP A 142 5.71 -1.08 -6.81
N LYS A 143 5.83 -1.17 -8.13
CA LYS A 143 5.03 -0.41 -9.10
C LYS A 143 3.53 -0.58 -8.89
N LEU A 144 3.07 -1.72 -8.35
CA LEU A 144 1.64 -1.89 -8.04
C LEU A 144 1.14 -0.94 -6.96
N ALA A 145 1.96 -0.62 -5.94
CA ALA A 145 1.59 0.35 -4.91
C ALA A 145 1.45 1.75 -5.53
N HIS A 146 2.35 2.14 -6.44
CA HIS A 146 2.28 3.39 -7.20
C HIS A 146 1.02 3.44 -8.09
N PHE A 147 0.75 2.37 -8.83
CA PHE A 147 -0.43 2.25 -9.69
C PHE A 147 -1.72 2.45 -8.90
N PHE A 148 -1.91 1.66 -7.83
CA PHE A 148 -3.15 1.69 -7.06
C PHE A 148 -3.27 2.95 -6.19
N GLY A 149 -2.16 3.51 -5.70
CA GLY A 149 -2.15 4.78 -4.98
C GLY A 149 -2.58 5.95 -5.88
N SER A 150 -2.01 6.04 -7.08
CA SER A 150 -2.42 7.04 -8.07
C SER A 150 -3.87 6.84 -8.53
N ALA A 151 -4.31 5.59 -8.70
CA ALA A 151 -5.69 5.27 -9.02
C ALA A 151 -6.66 5.69 -7.91
N TYR A 152 -6.34 5.39 -6.65
CA TYR A 152 -7.13 5.78 -5.49
C TYR A 152 -7.30 7.30 -5.41
N LEU A 153 -6.20 8.05 -5.48
CA LEU A 153 -6.26 9.51 -5.42
C LEU A 153 -7.07 10.09 -6.59
N SER A 154 -6.83 9.60 -7.80
CA SER A 154 -7.54 10.05 -8.99
C SER A 154 -9.03 9.75 -8.93
N TYR A 155 -9.41 8.53 -8.51
CA TYR A 155 -10.80 8.12 -8.32
C TYR A 155 -11.54 8.98 -7.29
N ASN A 156 -10.85 9.43 -6.23
CA ASN A 156 -11.42 10.31 -5.20
C ASN A 156 -11.37 11.81 -5.56
N GLY A 157 -11.17 12.14 -6.84
CA GLY A 157 -11.24 13.53 -7.33
C GLY A 157 -9.93 14.31 -7.24
N LEU A 158 -8.85 13.70 -6.75
CA LEU A 158 -7.53 14.31 -6.62
C LEU A 158 -6.66 14.05 -7.87
N GLY A 159 -7.25 14.06 -9.06
CA GLY A 159 -6.60 13.65 -10.31
C GLY A 159 -5.24 14.30 -10.58
N PHE A 160 -5.19 15.62 -10.80
CA PHE A 160 -3.92 16.32 -11.04
C PHE A 160 -2.97 16.23 -9.84
N ILE A 161 -3.54 16.26 -8.63
CA ILE A 161 -2.79 16.18 -7.37
C ILE A 161 -2.11 14.80 -7.23
N SER A 162 -2.72 13.72 -7.75
CA SER A 162 -2.14 12.37 -7.70
C SER A 162 -0.80 12.30 -8.43
N LEU A 163 -0.67 12.98 -9.57
CA LEU A 163 0.59 13.03 -10.32
C LEU A 163 1.66 13.83 -9.58
N LEU A 164 1.27 14.94 -8.93
CA LEU A 164 2.18 15.73 -8.10
C LEU A 164 2.64 14.96 -6.87
N ILE A 165 1.72 14.26 -6.19
CA ILE A 165 2.04 13.40 -5.05
C ILE A 165 2.96 12.27 -5.49
N GLY A 166 2.71 11.63 -6.63
CA GLY A 166 3.60 10.61 -7.19
C GLY A 166 5.02 11.13 -7.38
N PHE A 167 5.19 12.28 -8.04
CA PHE A 167 6.50 12.90 -8.21
C PHE A 167 7.18 13.26 -6.87
N TYR A 168 6.41 13.75 -5.89
CA TYR A 168 6.93 14.05 -4.56
C TYR A 168 7.36 12.79 -3.81
N ILE A 169 6.59 11.70 -3.91
CA ILE A 169 6.94 10.39 -3.32
C ILE A 169 8.26 9.91 -3.91
N GLU A 170 8.45 9.94 -5.24
CA GLU A 170 9.74 9.55 -5.85
C GLU A 170 10.93 10.36 -5.29
N GLY A 171 10.78 11.68 -5.19
CA GLY A 171 11.83 12.53 -4.63
C GLY A 171 12.06 12.27 -3.13
N PHE A 172 11.00 11.96 -2.38
CA PHE A 172 11.10 11.57 -0.98
C PHE A 172 11.83 10.23 -0.85
N GLU A 173 11.50 9.24 -1.66
CA GLU A 173 12.10 7.93 -1.62
C GLU A 173 13.60 7.97 -1.96
N ASP A 174 13.98 8.69 -3.02
CA ASP A 174 15.38 8.92 -3.40
C ASP A 174 16.18 9.62 -2.28
N LEU A 175 15.59 10.60 -1.60
CA LEU A 175 16.27 11.36 -0.54
C LEU A 175 16.31 10.65 0.80
N PHE A 176 15.25 9.93 1.18
CA PHE A 176 15.03 9.45 2.54
C PHE A 176 15.03 7.93 2.69
N ILE A 177 15.00 7.12 1.62
CA ILE A 177 15.05 5.65 1.73
C ILE A 177 16.44 5.13 1.33
N GLU A 178 17.01 4.25 2.16
CA GLU A 178 18.31 3.65 1.87
C GLU A 178 18.29 2.78 0.61
N ASN A 179 19.32 2.92 -0.24
CA ASN A 179 19.49 2.18 -1.50
C ASN A 179 18.33 2.30 -2.49
N ASN A 180 17.46 3.30 -2.32
CA ASN A 180 16.48 3.64 -3.33
C ASN A 180 17.02 4.76 -4.23
N SER A 181 16.53 4.81 -5.46
CA SER A 181 16.89 5.84 -6.43
C SER A 181 15.67 6.20 -7.25
N PHE A 182 15.60 7.45 -7.69
CA PHE A 182 14.53 7.92 -8.56
C PHE A 182 14.32 7.00 -9.79
N ASP A 183 13.13 6.40 -9.93
CA ASP A 183 12.81 5.48 -11.04
C ASP A 183 11.68 6.04 -11.91
N VAL A 184 12.01 6.37 -13.17
CA VAL A 184 11.06 6.91 -14.16
C VAL A 184 9.92 5.94 -14.50
N ARG A 185 10.06 4.65 -14.20
CA ARG A 185 8.99 3.66 -14.36
C ARG A 185 7.88 3.89 -13.33
N ASP A 186 8.20 4.34 -12.11
CA ASP A 186 7.19 4.72 -11.12
C ASP A 186 6.32 5.86 -11.60
N LEU A 187 6.92 6.90 -12.19
CA LEU A 187 6.16 8.00 -12.78
C LEU A 187 5.22 7.50 -13.89
N SER A 188 5.72 6.62 -14.74
CA SER A 188 4.92 6.07 -15.84
C SER A 188 3.74 5.25 -15.32
N ILE A 189 3.95 4.51 -14.24
CA ILE A 189 2.93 3.69 -13.59
C ILE A 189 1.93 4.55 -12.81
N ASN A 190 2.38 5.61 -12.15
CA ASN A 190 1.52 6.62 -11.54
C ASN A 190 0.56 7.22 -12.58
N ILE A 191 1.05 7.53 -13.79
CA ILE A 191 0.21 8.02 -14.89
C ILE A 191 -0.84 6.98 -15.31
N LEU A 192 -0.47 5.70 -15.42
CA LEU A 192 -1.44 4.65 -15.72
C LEU A 192 -2.52 4.53 -14.63
N GLY A 193 -2.10 4.53 -13.36
CA GLY A 193 -3.00 4.54 -12.21
C GLY A 193 -3.95 5.72 -12.23
N TYR A 194 -3.43 6.93 -12.50
CA TYR A 194 -4.24 8.13 -12.67
C TYR A 194 -5.36 7.94 -13.71
N HIS A 195 -5.01 7.43 -14.90
CA HIS A 195 -6.00 7.21 -15.97
C HIS A 195 -7.03 6.15 -15.60
N PHE A 196 -6.59 5.04 -15.02
CA PHE A 196 -7.48 3.99 -14.52
C PHE A 196 -8.48 4.55 -13.49
N GLY A 197 -7.99 5.29 -12.49
CA GLY A 197 -8.84 5.94 -11.48
C GLY A 197 -9.84 6.94 -12.09
N LYS A 198 -9.41 7.77 -13.06
CA LYS A 198 -10.32 8.70 -13.77
C LYS A 198 -11.42 7.98 -14.52
N GLN A 199 -11.13 6.81 -15.06
CA GLN A 199 -12.07 6.06 -15.87
C GLN A 199 -13.08 5.31 -15.00
N LEU A 200 -12.65 4.78 -13.85
CA LEU A 200 -13.54 4.21 -12.85
C LEU A 200 -14.61 5.20 -12.35
N GLN A 201 -14.32 6.51 -12.31
CA GLN A 201 -15.29 7.57 -11.98
C GLN A 201 -16.44 7.67 -12.98
N LYS A 202 -16.23 7.22 -14.23
CA LYS A 202 -17.23 7.27 -15.30
C LYS A 202 -18.12 6.02 -15.32
N GLU A 203 -18.10 5.24 -14.24
CA GLU A 203 -18.81 3.96 -14.09
C GLU A 203 -18.48 2.90 -15.15
N VAL A 204 -17.29 2.99 -15.76
CA VAL A 204 -16.83 1.95 -16.68
C VAL A 204 -16.24 0.81 -15.88
N SER A 205 -16.70 -0.42 -16.16
CA SER A 205 -16.10 -1.63 -15.63
C SER A 205 -14.83 -1.93 -16.43
N GLU A 206 -13.70 -1.44 -15.95
CA GLU A 206 -12.39 -1.69 -16.55
C GLU A 206 -11.49 -2.46 -15.59
N LEU A 207 -10.58 -3.24 -16.17
CA LEU A 207 -9.58 -4.01 -15.45
C LEU A 207 -8.23 -3.27 -15.49
N PRO A 208 -7.42 -3.33 -14.41
CA PRO A 208 -6.10 -2.71 -14.38
C PRO A 208 -5.19 -3.15 -15.54
N SER A 209 -5.22 -4.43 -15.92
CA SER A 209 -4.36 -4.98 -16.96
C SER A 209 -4.50 -4.28 -18.30
N SER A 210 -5.70 -3.79 -18.65
CA SER A 210 -5.95 -3.08 -19.91
C SER A 210 -5.03 -1.87 -20.08
N TYR A 211 -4.75 -1.13 -19.01
CA TYR A 211 -3.85 0.03 -19.03
C TYR A 211 -2.39 -0.37 -19.18
N ILE A 212 -2.00 -1.44 -18.49
CA ILE A 212 -0.63 -1.97 -18.53
C ILE A 212 -0.32 -2.57 -19.91
N ILE A 213 -1.28 -3.28 -20.52
CA ILE A 213 -1.15 -3.84 -21.88
C ILE A 213 -0.94 -2.72 -22.90
N LEU A 214 -1.76 -1.66 -22.86
CA LEU A 214 -1.63 -0.53 -23.77
C LEU A 214 -0.27 0.16 -23.63
N HIS A 215 0.22 0.32 -22.40
CA HIS A 215 1.57 0.81 -22.13
C HIS A 215 2.60 -0.11 -22.80
N ASN A 216 2.58 -1.41 -22.50
CA ASN A 216 3.55 -2.38 -22.98
C ASN A 216 3.60 -2.42 -24.51
N LEU A 217 2.44 -2.37 -25.18
CA LEU A 217 2.35 -2.30 -26.64
C LEU A 217 2.99 -1.02 -27.19
N LYS A 218 2.68 0.14 -26.60
CA LYS A 218 3.31 1.41 -26.99
C LYS A 218 4.82 1.33 -26.84
N HIS A 219 5.31 0.76 -25.73
CA HIS A 219 6.74 0.67 -25.50
C HIS A 219 7.44 -0.27 -26.49
N PHE A 220 6.83 -1.43 -26.79
CA PHE A 220 7.31 -2.38 -27.79
C PHE A 220 7.41 -1.74 -29.18
N LEU A 221 6.37 -1.02 -29.62
CA LEU A 221 6.35 -0.37 -30.93
C LEU A 221 7.44 0.71 -31.06
N LEU A 222 7.65 1.51 -30.02
CA LEU A 222 8.68 2.57 -30.02
C LEU A 222 10.12 2.04 -29.97
N LYS A 223 10.33 0.83 -29.44
CA LYS A 223 11.66 0.19 -29.39
C LYS A 223 11.97 -0.68 -30.62
N SER A 224 10.94 -1.04 -31.41
CA SER A 224 11.07 -1.93 -32.56
C SER A 224 11.14 -1.21 -33.91
N GLY A 225 11.01 0.12 -33.92
CA GLY A 225 11.19 0.99 -35.09
C GLY A 225 12.46 1.83 -34.97
#